data_AF-A0AAW0YZU0-F1
#
_entry.id   AF-A0AAW0YZU0-F1
#
_cell.length_a   1.000
_cell.length_b   1.000
_cell.length_c   1.000
_cell.angle_alpha   90.00
_cell.angle_beta   90.00
_cell.angle_gamma   90.00
#
_symmetry.space_group_name_H-M   'P 1'
#
loop_
_entity.id
_entity.type
_entity.pdbx_description
1 polymer ?
#
loop_
_entity_poly.entity_id
_entity_poly.type
_entity_poly.pdbx_seq_one_letter_code
_entity_poly.pdbx_strand_id
1 'polypeptide(L)'
;MVSETRRYPLIKAEEIEAALQPNSHPLNPDNLRHSACVSDMAGMKGLGVHLIRLGPGMESTTIHYHLAESEWFYILKRFWPPFTH
;
A
#
# COMPACT_ATOMS: atom_id res chain seq x y z
N MET A 1 -15.98 0.11 -16.68
CA MET A 1 -15.99 -1.35 -16.97
C MET A 1 -15.97 -2.06 -15.64
N VAL A 2 -17.01 -2.85 -15.34
CA VAL A 2 -17.12 -3.57 -14.07
C VAL A 2 -16.27 -4.83 -14.20
N SER A 3 -15.20 -4.94 -13.40
CA SER A 3 -14.38 -6.15 -13.32
C SER A 3 -15.27 -7.33 -12.94
N GLU A 4 -15.18 -8.43 -13.69
CA GLU A 4 -15.80 -9.69 -13.31
C GLU A 4 -15.32 -10.10 -11.92
N THR A 5 -16.24 -10.43 -11.02
CA THR A 5 -15.94 -10.88 -9.67
C THR A 5 -15.30 -12.26 -9.75
N ARG A 6 -13.95 -12.33 -9.77
CA ARG A 6 -13.23 -13.61 -9.67
C ARG A 6 -13.58 -14.25 -8.32
N ARG A 7 -14.14 -15.46 -8.36
CA ARG A 7 -14.50 -16.25 -7.17
C ARG A 7 -13.29 -16.55 -6.26
N TYR A 8 -12.09 -16.49 -6.83
CA TYR A 8 -10.79 -16.59 -6.17
C TYR A 8 -9.87 -15.50 -6.73
N PRO A 9 -9.88 -14.29 -6.16
CA PRO A 9 -9.02 -13.22 -6.64
C PRO A 9 -7.56 -13.59 -6.38
N LEU A 10 -6.80 -13.75 -7.46
CA LEU A 10 -5.34 -13.85 -7.43
C LEU A 10 -4.81 -12.56 -8.03
N ILE A 11 -4.01 -11.83 -7.24
CA ILE A 11 -3.27 -10.66 -7.69
C ILE A 11 -1.80 -11.05 -7.74
N LYS A 12 -1.21 -11.08 -8.93
CA LYS A 12 0.20 -11.44 -9.08
C LYS A 12 1.11 -10.30 -8.63
N ALA A 13 2.36 -10.65 -8.30
CA ALA A 13 3.36 -9.65 -7.92
C ALA A 13 3.49 -8.53 -8.97
N GLU A 14 3.57 -8.85 -10.26
CA GLU A 14 3.64 -7.86 -11.36
C GLU A 14 2.48 -6.85 -11.36
N GLU A 15 1.27 -7.31 -11.01
CA GLU A 15 0.08 -6.45 -10.95
C GLU A 15 0.13 -5.53 -9.72
N ILE A 16 0.58 -6.03 -8.57
CA ILE A 16 0.76 -5.22 -7.36
C ILE A 16 1.85 -4.16 -7.58
N GLU A 17 2.95 -4.56 -8.21
CA GLU A 17 4.08 -3.68 -8.55
C GLU A 17 3.64 -2.54 -9.47
N ALA A 18 2.90 -2.85 -10.54
CA ALA A 18 2.38 -1.86 -11.47
C ALA A 18 1.34 -0.92 -10.83
N ALA A 19 0.66 -1.36 -9.77
CA ALA A 19 -0.34 -0.57 -9.05
C ALA A 19 0.25 0.37 -7.99
N LEU A 20 1.57 0.33 -7.73
CA LEU A 20 2.21 1.26 -6.79
C LEU A 20 2.13 2.69 -7.32
N GLN A 21 1.52 3.58 -6.54
CA GLN A 21 1.40 5.00 -6.87
C GLN A 21 1.80 5.88 -5.68
N PRO A 22 2.36 7.09 -5.92
CA PRO A 22 2.67 8.03 -4.87
C PRO A 22 1.40 8.43 -4.10
N ASN A 23 1.50 8.47 -2.77
CA ASN A 23 0.43 8.73 -1.85
C ASN A 23 0.98 9.52 -0.64
N SER A 24 0.69 10.82 -0.60
CA SER A 24 1.09 11.70 0.50
C SER A 24 0.08 11.66 1.65
N HIS A 25 0.56 11.71 2.88
CA HIS A 25 -0.30 11.83 4.05
C HIS A 25 -1.07 13.16 4.02
N PRO A 26 -2.39 13.19 4.29
CA PRO A 26 -3.20 14.41 4.19
C PRO A 26 -2.77 15.55 5.12
N LEU A 27 -2.17 15.23 6.28
CA LEU A 27 -1.73 16.22 7.27
C LEU A 27 -0.26 16.62 7.13
N ASN A 28 0.54 15.83 6.42
CA ASN A 28 1.95 16.14 6.17
C ASN A 28 2.35 15.63 4.78
N PRO A 29 2.40 16.50 3.76
CA PRO A 29 2.75 16.11 2.41
C PRO A 29 4.14 15.48 2.25
N ASP A 30 5.07 15.80 3.17
CA ASP A 30 6.43 15.23 3.20
C ASP A 30 6.42 13.74 3.58
N ASN A 31 5.36 13.27 4.23
CA ASN A 31 5.15 11.85 4.51
C ASN A 31 4.58 11.18 3.25
N LEU A 32 5.43 11.05 2.24
CA LEU A 32 5.14 10.45 0.95
C LEU A 32 5.58 8.98 0.92
N ARG A 33 4.62 8.11 0.64
CA ARG A 33 4.84 6.69 0.37
C ARG A 33 4.38 6.34 -1.03
N HIS A 34 4.90 5.25 -1.58
CA HIS A 34 4.25 4.61 -2.74
C HIS A 34 3.46 3.42 -2.23
N SER A 35 2.19 3.32 -2.62
CA SER A 35 1.29 2.31 -2.08
C SER A 35 0.43 1.67 -3.15
N ALA A 36 0.20 0.35 -3.01
CA ALA A 36 -0.81 -0.41 -3.72
C ALA A 36 -1.77 -1.03 -2.69
N CYS A 37 -3.07 -0.78 -2.83
CA CYS A 37 -4.09 -1.37 -1.95
C CYS A 37 -4.48 -2.76 -2.45
N VAL A 38 -3.76 -3.78 -2.00
CA VAL A 38 -3.95 -5.17 -2.45
C VAL A 38 -5.33 -5.69 -2.03
N SER A 39 -5.84 -5.25 -0.88
CA SER A 39 -7.19 -5.59 -0.42
C SER A 39 -8.26 -5.08 -1.38
N ASP A 40 -8.15 -3.84 -1.89
CA ASP A 40 -9.12 -3.31 -2.86
C ASP A 40 -9.02 -4.03 -4.20
N MET A 41 -7.80 -4.31 -4.66
CA MET A 41 -7.56 -5.09 -5.90
C MET A 41 -8.20 -6.47 -5.83
N ALA A 42 -8.17 -7.10 -4.65
CA ALA A 42 -8.78 -8.40 -4.40
C ALA A 42 -10.28 -8.34 -4.03
N GLY A 43 -10.87 -7.15 -3.92
CA GLY A 43 -12.27 -6.95 -3.51
C GLY A 43 -12.56 -7.32 -2.06
N MET A 44 -11.56 -7.27 -1.18
CA MET A 44 -11.70 -7.54 0.25
C MET A 44 -12.48 -6.41 0.96
N LYS A 45 -13.09 -6.75 2.10
CA LYS A 45 -13.77 -5.80 3.00
C LYS A 45 -13.40 -6.10 4.44
N GLY A 46 -13.38 -5.07 5.29
CA GLY A 46 -13.13 -5.19 6.73
C GLY A 46 -11.65 -5.31 7.12
N LEU A 47 -10.73 -5.42 6.16
CA LEU A 47 -9.29 -5.35 6.39
C LEU A 47 -8.58 -4.67 5.21
N GLY A 48 -7.77 -3.65 5.52
CA GLY A 48 -6.85 -3.04 4.58
C GLY A 48 -5.52 -3.78 4.53
N VAL A 49 -5.06 -4.14 3.33
CA VAL A 49 -3.72 -4.70 3.11
C VAL A 49 -3.04 -3.89 2.01
N HIS A 50 -1.96 -3.21 2.39
CA HIS A 50 -1.21 -2.34 1.49
C HIS A 50 0.22 -2.86 1.33
N LEU A 51 0.68 -2.97 0.08
CA LEU A 51 2.12 -2.98 -0.19
C LEU A 51 2.60 -1.54 -0.20
N ILE A 52 3.57 -1.22 0.65
CA ILE A 52 4.12 0.13 0.79
C ILE A 52 5.62 0.12 0.50
N ARG A 53 6.08 1.14 -0.23
CA ARG A 53 7.49 1.51 -0.37
C ARG A 53 7.73 2.90 0.19
N LEU A 54 8.82 3.01 0.95
CA LEU A 54 9.35 4.27 1.44
C LEU A 54 10.68 4.55 0.76
N GLY A 55 10.87 5.80 0.35
CA GLY A 55 12.19 6.28 -0.05
C GLY A 55 13.12 6.39 1.16
N PRO A 56 14.45 6.47 0.94
CA PRO A 56 15.39 6.76 2.01
C PRO A 56 15.03 8.07 2.72
N GLY A 57 14.99 8.05 4.06
CA GLY A 57 14.67 9.23 4.87
C GLY A 57 13.18 9.61 4.91
N MET A 58 12.31 8.86 4.24
CA MET A 58 10.86 9.13 4.22
C MET A 58 10.14 8.41 5.36
N GLU A 59 9.06 9.02 5.86
CA GLU A 59 8.17 8.44 6.86
C GLU A 59 6.90 7.85 6.22
N SER A 60 6.33 6.81 6.84
CA SER A 60 5.12 6.14 6.33
C SER A 60 3.82 6.90 6.58
N THR A 61 3.79 7.72 7.63
CA THR A 61 2.60 8.41 8.16
C THR A 61 3.03 9.47 9.19
N THR A 62 2.14 10.39 9.53
CA THR A 62 2.33 11.28 10.69
C THR A 62 2.12 10.50 11.99
N ILE A 63 2.83 10.84 13.07
CA ILE A 63 2.63 10.20 14.39
C ILE A 63 1.16 10.26 14.80
N HIS A 64 0.55 9.09 15.06
CA HIS A 64 -0.86 8.97 15.41
C HIS A 64 -1.13 7.66 16.20
N TYR A 65 -2.37 7.50 16.63
CA TYR A 65 -2.88 6.27 17.25
C TYR A 65 -4.35 6.04 16.84
N HIS A 66 -4.78 4.78 16.89
CA HIS A 66 -6.17 4.41 16.62
C HIS A 66 -6.91 4.08 17.93
N LEU A 67 -8.18 4.50 18.02
CA LEU A 67 -9.05 4.18 19.15
C LEU A 67 -9.89 2.92 18.93
N ALA A 68 -10.20 2.59 17.67
CA ALA A 68 -11.14 1.53 17.30
C ALA A 68 -10.57 0.51 16.31
N GLU A 69 -9.40 0.80 15.73
CA GLU A 69 -8.78 -0.01 14.68
C GLU A 69 -7.45 -0.56 15.18
N SER A 70 -7.07 -1.73 14.69
CA SER A 70 -5.74 -2.30 14.88
C SER A 70 -4.95 -2.14 13.59
N GLU A 71 -3.68 -1.79 13.71
CA GLU A 71 -2.73 -1.69 12.60
C GLU A 71 -1.49 -2.53 12.92
N TRP A 72 -0.89 -3.13 11.89
CA TRP A 72 0.39 -3.83 12.03
C TRP A 72 1.25 -3.64 10.79
N PHE A 73 2.54 -3.89 10.95
CA PHE A 73 3.51 -3.83 9.86
C PHE A 73 4.28 -5.14 9.76
N TYR A 74 4.58 -5.55 8.53
CA TYR A 74 5.49 -6.64 8.25
C TYR A 74 6.54 -6.18 7.22
N ILE A 75 7.81 -6.17 7.62
CA ILE A 75 8.89 -5.69 6.76
C ILE A 75 9.31 -6.82 5.83
N LEU A 76 9.04 -6.65 4.53
CA LEU A 76 9.40 -7.62 3.51
C LEU A 76 10.87 -7.52 3.09
N LYS A 77 11.36 -6.30 2.89
CA LYS A 77 12.73 -6.02 2.42
C LYS A 77 13.19 -4.67 2.93
N ARG A 78 14.50 -4.54 3.16
CA ARG A 78 15.15 -3.27 3.51
C ARG A 78 15.47 -2.42 2.29
N PHE A 79 15.78 -3.05 1.15
CA PHE A 79 16.21 -2.37 -0.06
C PHE A 79 15.36 -2.79 -1.24
N TRP A 80 14.90 -1.79 -1.98
CA TRP A 80 14.29 -1.97 -3.29
C TRP A 80 15.11 -1.15 -4.29
N PRO A 81 15.29 -1.61 -5.55
CA PRO A 81 15.80 -0.75 -6.60
C PRO A 81 14.95 0.55 -6.70
N PRO A 82 15.54 1.68 -7.11
CA PRO A 82 14.77 2.90 -7.35
C PRO A 82 13.65 2.65 -8.35
N PHE A 83 12.56 3.42 -8.27
CA PHE A 83 11.47 3.36 -9.26
C PHE A 83 12.06 3.62 -10.64
N THR A 84 12.08 2.59 -11.50
CA THR A 84 12.39 2.75 -12.91
C THR A 84 11.12 3.23 -13.60
N HIS A 85 11.09 4.52 -13.95
CA HIS A 85 10.10 5.07 -14.87
C HIS A 85 10.33 4.56 -16.29
#